data_AF-A0A2Z2P0R4-F1
#
_entry.id   AF-A0A2Z2P0R4-F1
#
_cell.length_a   1.000
_cell.length_b   1.000
_cell.length_c   1.000
_cell.angle_alpha   90.00
_cell.angle_beta   90.00
_cell.angle_gamma   90.00
#
_symmetry.space_group_name_H-M   'P 1'
#
loop_
_entity.id
_entity.type
_entity.pdbx_description
1 polymer ?
#
loop_
_entity_poly.entity_id
_entity_poly.type
_entity_poly.pdbx_seq_one_letter_code
_entity_poly.pdbx_strand_id
1 'polypeptide(L)'
;MKLNRQSVLRHADTVSTRVVTESRWIHHNQLELGMYVNQLDRPWEETSFMFQGFKIDSYDLLRQVQDSSEYVNVQTQKLAKIASGSGLSGLKVVRNH
;
A
#
# COMPACT_ATOMS: atom_id res chain seq x y z
N MET A 1 42.42 -1.45 40.10
CA MET A 1 41.52 -0.50 39.43
C MET A 1 41.58 -0.71 37.92
N LYS A 2 40.50 -1.20 37.30
CA LYS A 2 40.06 -0.95 35.91
C LYS A 2 38.88 -1.87 35.60
N LEU A 3 37.65 -1.36 35.79
CA LEU A 3 36.42 -2.01 35.37
C LEU A 3 36.29 -1.87 33.85
N ASN A 4 36.33 -2.98 33.11
CA ASN A 4 36.03 -3.00 31.68
C ASN A 4 34.50 -3.02 31.50
N ARG A 5 33.90 -1.84 31.31
CA ARG A 5 32.49 -1.71 30.96
C ARG A 5 32.34 -1.96 29.46
N GLN A 6 31.93 -3.16 29.09
CA GLN A 6 31.50 -3.46 27.74
C GLN A 6 30.17 -2.73 27.49
N SER A 7 30.24 -1.63 26.74
CA SER A 7 29.10 -0.88 26.25
C SER A 7 28.30 -1.79 25.30
N VAL A 8 27.26 -2.42 25.81
CA VAL A 8 26.28 -3.12 24.98
C VAL A 8 25.50 -2.04 24.23
N LEU A 9 25.98 -1.64 23.06
CA LEU A 9 25.23 -0.80 22.14
C LEU A 9 24.05 -1.63 21.63
N ARG A 10 22.90 -1.47 22.31
CA ARG A 10 21.58 -1.82 21.80
C ARG A 10 21.38 -1.04 20.51
N HIS A 11 21.62 -1.67 19.36
CA HIS A 11 21.22 -1.12 18.08
C HIS A 11 19.70 -1.17 18.09
N ALA A 12 19.07 -0.02 18.33
CA ALA A 12 17.65 0.12 18.11
C ALA A 12 17.40 -0.19 16.63
N ASP A 13 16.70 -1.30 16.36
CA ASP A 13 16.16 -1.61 15.04
C ASP A 13 15.41 -0.38 14.55
N THR A 14 16.02 0.40 13.67
CA THR A 14 15.42 1.61 13.13
C THR A 14 14.41 1.14 12.08
N VAL A 15 13.23 0.76 12.54
CA VAL A 15 12.12 0.34 11.69
C VAL A 15 11.60 1.58 10.97
N SER A 16 12.04 1.76 9.73
CA SER A 16 11.49 2.79 8.86
C SER A 16 10.18 2.27 8.26
N THR A 17 9.07 2.94 8.53
CA THR A 17 7.80 2.60 7.90
C THR A 17 7.66 3.45 6.65
N ARG A 18 7.64 2.83 5.48
CA ARG A 18 7.32 3.52 4.22
C ARG A 18 5.87 3.21 3.86
N VAL A 19 5.12 4.23 3.48
CA VAL A 19 3.79 4.07 2.88
C VAL A 19 4.01 3.61 1.44
N VAL A 20 3.60 2.38 1.13
CA VAL A 20 3.56 1.87 -0.24
C VAL A 20 2.13 1.99 -0.70
N THR A 21 1.96 2.72 -1.80
CA THR A 21 0.64 2.91 -2.40
C THR A 21 0.48 1.91 -3.52
N GLU A 22 -0.41 0.93 -3.35
CA GLU A 22 -0.69 -0.11 -4.35
C GLU A 22 -2.05 0.18 -5.01
N SER A 23 -2.11 0.06 -6.34
CA SER A 23 -3.34 0.20 -7.12
C SER A 23 -3.74 -1.15 -7.70
N ARG A 24 -5.01 -1.53 -7.62
CA ARG A 24 -5.53 -2.78 -8.17
C ARG A 24 -6.95 -2.61 -8.71
N TRP A 25 -7.25 -3.33 -9.78
CA TRP A 25 -8.61 -3.44 -10.30
C TRP A 25 -9.38 -4.46 -9.46
N ILE A 26 -10.55 -4.06 -8.98
CA ILE A 26 -11.49 -4.94 -8.28
C ILE A 26 -12.87 -4.82 -8.87
N HIS A 27 -13.67 -5.87 -8.70
CA HIS A 27 -15.07 -5.86 -9.05
C HIS A 27 -15.84 -4.92 -8.12
N HIS A 28 -16.86 -4.25 -8.64
CA HIS A 28 -17.65 -3.26 -7.89
C HIS A 28 -18.28 -3.82 -6.60
N ASN A 29 -18.68 -5.10 -6.59
CA ASN A 29 -19.17 -5.79 -5.39
C ASN A 29 -18.12 -5.99 -4.29
N GLN A 30 -16.82 -5.80 -4.58
CA GLN A 30 -15.74 -5.88 -3.60
C GLN A 30 -15.34 -4.49 -3.07
N LEU A 31 -16.00 -3.41 -3.52
CA LEU A 31 -15.75 -2.07 -3.01
C LEU A 31 -16.19 -1.97 -1.56
N GLU A 32 -15.38 -1.30 -0.75
CA GLU A 32 -15.67 -1.03 0.65
C GLU A 32 -15.48 0.45 0.97
N LEU A 33 -16.15 0.90 2.04
CA LEU A 33 -15.94 2.24 2.58
C LEU A 33 -14.48 2.45 2.98
N GLY A 34 -13.96 3.62 2.66
CA GLY A 34 -12.57 4.01 2.87
C GLY A 34 -11.64 3.68 1.72
N MET A 35 -12.07 2.90 0.72
CA MET A 35 -11.27 2.67 -0.48
C MET A 35 -11.17 3.95 -1.32
N TYR A 36 -10.01 4.15 -1.94
CA TYR A 36 -9.78 5.26 -2.85
C TYR A 36 -9.93 4.80 -4.29
N VAL A 37 -10.94 5.29 -5.01
CA VAL A 37 -11.12 5.02 -6.43
C VAL A 37 -10.23 5.97 -7.21
N ASN A 38 -9.29 5.46 -8.01
CA ASN A 38 -8.47 6.30 -8.89
C ASN A 38 -8.99 6.34 -10.34
N GLN A 39 -9.64 5.26 -10.80
CA GLN A 39 -10.05 5.10 -12.19
C GLN A 39 -11.23 4.13 -12.27
N LEU A 40 -12.11 4.39 -13.23
CA LEU A 40 -13.24 3.52 -13.58
C LEU A 40 -12.94 2.82 -14.89
N ASP A 41 -13.60 1.69 -15.12
CA ASP A 41 -13.51 0.93 -16.38
C ASP A 41 -14.07 1.70 -17.60
N ARG A 42 -14.87 2.74 -17.36
CA ARG A 42 -15.49 3.55 -18.42
C ARG A 42 -15.20 5.06 -18.25
N PRO A 43 -15.55 5.88 -19.25
CA PRO A 43 -15.26 7.31 -19.22
C PRO A 43 -15.97 8.00 -18.06
N TRP A 44 -15.27 8.92 -17.41
CA TRP A 44 -15.82 9.74 -16.34
C TRP A 44 -16.96 10.65 -16.82
N GLU A 45 -16.96 11.04 -18.10
CA GLU A 45 -18.03 11.84 -18.72
C GLU A 45 -19.38 11.13 -18.75
N GLU A 46 -19.38 9.79 -18.67
CA GLU A 46 -20.60 8.98 -18.59
C GLU A 46 -21.10 8.80 -17.14
N THR A 47 -20.39 9.36 -16.17
CA THR A 47 -20.70 9.19 -14.74
C THR A 47 -21.16 10.50 -14.11
N SER A 48 -21.92 10.40 -13.01
CA SER A 48 -22.29 11.58 -12.21
C SER A 48 -21.15 12.11 -11.32
N PHE A 49 -19.92 11.62 -11.49
CA PHE A 49 -18.78 12.07 -10.69
C PHE A 49 -18.21 13.36 -11.26
N MET A 50 -18.08 14.37 -10.39
CA MET A 50 -17.55 15.68 -10.77
C MET A 50 -16.00 15.70 -10.88
N PHE A 51 -15.32 14.75 -10.25
CA PHE A 51 -13.86 14.68 -10.22
C PHE A 51 -13.35 13.24 -10.32
N GLN A 52 -12.16 13.12 -10.92
CA GLN A 52 -11.42 11.86 -11.01
C GLN A 52 -10.64 11.65 -9.72
N GLY A 53 -10.70 10.45 -9.16
CA GLY A 53 -9.98 10.17 -7.93
C GLY A 53 -10.75 10.62 -6.68
N PHE A 54 -11.34 9.69 -5.94
CA PHE A 54 -12.05 10.03 -4.71
C PHE A 54 -12.06 8.88 -3.71
N LYS A 55 -12.19 9.23 -2.43
CA LYS A 55 -12.39 8.23 -1.37
C LYS A 55 -13.86 7.94 -1.21
N ILE A 56 -14.23 6.67 -1.14
CA ILE A 56 -15.60 6.26 -0.83
C ILE A 56 -15.82 6.48 0.67
N ASP A 57 -16.47 7.58 1.04
CA ASP A 57 -16.74 7.93 2.44
C ASP A 57 -18.17 7.61 2.90
N SER A 58 -19.06 7.31 1.96
CA SER A 58 -20.50 7.13 2.19
C SER A 58 -21.05 5.96 1.40
N TYR A 59 -22.07 5.28 1.94
CA TYR A 59 -22.72 4.15 1.26
C TYR A 59 -23.45 4.58 -0.03
N ASP A 60 -23.99 5.80 -0.08
CA ASP A 60 -24.58 6.35 -1.30
C ASP A 60 -23.54 6.49 -2.40
N LEU A 61 -22.34 6.98 -2.06
CA LEU A 61 -21.23 7.10 -3.01
C LEU A 61 -20.76 5.72 -3.48
N LEU A 62 -20.64 4.76 -2.56
CA LEU A 62 -20.34 3.35 -2.89
C LEU A 62 -21.33 2.81 -3.92
N ARG A 63 -22.64 2.99 -3.67
CA ARG A 63 -23.70 2.52 -4.58
C ARG A 63 -23.64 3.20 -5.93
N GLN A 64 -23.39 4.51 -5.98
CA GLN A 64 -23.22 5.22 -7.25
C GLN A 64 -22.05 4.66 -8.07
N VAL A 65 -20.94 4.32 -7.41
CA VAL A 65 -19.80 3.69 -8.10
C VAL A 65 -20.18 2.31 -8.62
N GLN A 66 -20.90 1.53 -7.82
CA GLN A 66 -21.33 0.18 -8.18
C GLN A 66 -22.36 0.13 -9.30
N ASP A 67 -23.33 1.04 -9.29
CA ASP A 67 -24.38 1.13 -10.30
C ASP A 67 -23.81 1.58 -11.64
N SER A 68 -22.82 2.47 -11.54
CA SER A 68 -22.22 3.02 -12.70
C SER A 68 -21.22 2.00 -13.30
N SER A 69 -20.22 1.49 -12.56
CA SER A 69 -19.08 0.74 -13.14
C SER A 69 -19.00 -0.71 -12.65
N GLU A 70 -18.63 -1.64 -13.53
CA GLU A 70 -18.42 -3.05 -13.15
C GLU A 70 -17.05 -3.28 -12.49
N TYR A 71 -15.99 -2.71 -13.05
CA TYR A 71 -14.64 -2.76 -12.48
C TYR A 71 -14.13 -1.37 -12.14
N VAL A 72 -13.42 -1.30 -11.02
CA VAL A 72 -12.92 -0.05 -10.46
C VAL A 72 -11.49 -0.26 -9.99
N ASN A 73 -10.61 0.67 -10.39
CA ASN A 73 -9.25 0.68 -9.90
C ASN A 73 -9.20 1.42 -8.57
N VAL A 74 -8.92 0.66 -7.52
CA VAL A 74 -8.78 1.18 -6.16
C VAL A 74 -7.33 1.25 -5.76
N GLN A 75 -7.00 2.30 -5.02
CA GLN A 75 -5.70 2.54 -4.44
C GLN A 75 -5.75 2.31 -2.94
N THR A 76 -4.88 1.43 -2.44
CA THR A 76 -4.75 1.10 -1.03
C THR A 76 -3.35 1.49 -0.54
N GLN A 77 -3.30 2.17 0.60
CA GLN A 77 -2.05 2.48 1.28
C GLN A 77 -1.70 1.34 2.23
N LYS A 78 -0.53 0.73 2.00
CA LYS A 78 0.03 -0.30 2.86
C LYS A 78 1.25 0.24 3.57
N LEU A 79 1.27 0.12 4.89
CA LEU A 79 2.46 0.42 5.69
C LEU A 79 3.45 -0.75 5.56
N ALA A 80 4.44 -0.59 4.69
CA ALA A 80 5.54 -1.54 4.61
C ALA A 80 6.53 -1.22 5.74
N LYS A 81 6.67 -2.15 6.68
CA LYS A 81 7.77 -2.11 7.65
C LYS A 81 9.02 -2.60 6.94
N ILE A 82 9.90 -1.69 6.56
CA ILE A 82 11.24 -2.07 6.13
C ILE A 82 12.14 -2.07 7.37
N ALA A 83 12.62 -3.26 7.74
CA ALA A 83 13.74 -3.34 8.65
C ALA A 83 14.95 -2.78 7.90
N SER A 84 15.47 -1.63 8.32
CA SER A 84 16.74 -1.11 7.82
C SER A 84 17.88 -1.97 8.39
N GLY A 85 18.00 -3.19 7.89
CA GLY A 85 19.13 -4.08 8.13
C GLY A 85 20.14 -3.91 6.99
N SER A 86 21.20 -3.16 7.24
CA SER A 86 22.40 -3.20 6.41
C SER A 86 22.91 -4.65 6.33
N GLY A 87 22.77 -5.28 5.17
CA GLY A 87 23.11 -6.69 4.97
C GLY A 87 23.21 -7.10 3.50
N LEU A 88 23.80 -6.26 2.64
CA LEU A 88 24.35 -6.73 1.37
C LEU A 88 25.69 -7.44 1.62
N SER A 89 25.63 -8.64 2.19
CA SER A 89 26.79 -9.54 2.29
C SER A 89 26.31 -10.98 2.20
N GLY A 90 26.18 -11.50 0.98
CA GLY A 90 25.81 -12.90 0.79
C GLY A 90 25.45 -13.35 -0.62
N LEU A 91 26.09 -12.83 -1.68
CA LEU A 91 26.16 -13.59 -2.92
C LEU A 91 27.11 -14.78 -2.69
N LYS A 92 26.58 -15.90 -2.18
CA LYS A 92 27.24 -17.20 -2.34
C LYS A 92 26.59 -17.88 -3.53
N VAL A 93 27.11 -17.58 -4.72
CA VAL A 93 26.93 -18.42 -5.90
C VAL A 93 27.47 -19.80 -5.53
N VAL A 94 26.55 -20.74 -5.32
CA VAL A 94 26.87 -22.14 -5.13
C VAL A 94 27.21 -22.67 -6.53
N ARG A 95 28.50 -22.77 -6.86
CA ARG A 95 28.95 -23.55 -8.01
C ARG A 95 28.82 -25.02 -7.62
N ASN A 96 27.82 -25.68 -8.20
CA ASN A 96 27.68 -27.12 -8.13
C ASN A 96 28.81 -27.77 -8.95
N HIS A 97 29.44 -28.79 -8.38
CA HIS A 97 30.55 -29.54 -8.97
C HIS A 97 30.04 -30.66 -9.89
#